data_AF-A0A7W9MYC9-F1
#
_entry.id   AF-A0A7W9MYC9-F1
#
_cell.length_a   1.000
_cell.length_b   1.000
_cell.length_c   1.000
_cell.angle_alpha   90.00
_cell.angle_beta   90.00
_cell.angle_gamma   90.00
#
_symmetry.space_group_name_H-M   'P 1'
#
loop_
_entity.id
_entity.type
_entity.pdbx_description
1 polymer ?
#
loop_
_entity_poly.entity_id
_entity_poly.type
_entity_poly.pdbx_seq_one_letter_code
_entity_poly.pdbx_strand_id
1 'polypeptide(L)'
;MTSTPGEEAAAQYPDLYQAATYGPATFRHLVQAHQLASSTEAAASTAGFWLIPALSEKFAELHGGIEKEYYCTAVVGGCLLAKDRMVYSILNSPPPELVDEEIACKVIAKEAGYGLRGKHVVQQLEEATDHAYSGLTRVMVAADLVASNAPEEEIATAVAAAKNEILVVKARVEVLLQRQARLEYFQGVLAGIVPTFLLVIFLGLAANAWWRGALVPSALVAAVAMSALGATISVIQRMSKGSLVIDHSASRWHRTLLGAFRPGVGAIFGSLAYFTLLAGILAGGSAVGTPASVAVFAVTGFAAGFSERYATDMLDSAAKLIGK
;
A
#
# COMPACT_ATOMS: atom_id res chain seq x y z
N MET A 1 38.45 38.04 -5.16
CA MET A 1 37.26 37.84 -4.32
C MET A 1 37.77 37.28 -3.01
N THR A 2 37.62 38.02 -1.91
CA THR A 2 38.03 37.56 -0.58
C THR A 2 37.02 36.51 -0.12
N SER A 3 37.50 35.29 0.12
CA SER A 3 36.70 34.21 0.73
C SER A 3 36.06 34.72 2.02
N THR A 4 34.80 34.37 2.24
CA THR A 4 34.15 34.72 3.52
C THR A 4 34.74 33.85 4.64
N PRO A 5 34.82 34.34 5.89
CA PRO A 5 35.33 33.54 7.01
C PRO A 5 34.61 32.17 7.17
N GLY A 6 33.32 32.11 6.81
CA GLY A 6 32.55 30.87 6.82
C GLY A 6 32.91 29.90 5.69
N GLU A 7 33.31 30.40 4.53
CA GLU A 7 33.78 29.58 3.42
C GLU A 7 35.13 28.93 3.74
N GLU A 8 36.05 29.67 4.37
CA GLU A 8 37.34 29.14 4.82
C GLU A 8 37.17 28.07 5.91
N ALA A 9 36.23 28.28 6.84
CA ALA A 9 35.88 27.28 7.84
C ALA A 9 35.21 26.05 7.22
N ALA A 10 34.32 26.24 6.23
CA ALA A 10 33.67 25.14 5.52
C ALA A 10 34.66 24.29 4.70
N ALA A 11 35.70 24.91 4.13
CA ALA A 11 36.75 24.20 3.38
C ALA A 11 37.54 23.17 4.23
N GLN A 12 37.47 23.27 5.56
CA GLN A 12 38.04 22.27 6.47
C GLN A 12 37.24 20.95 6.50
N TYR A 13 36.05 20.92 5.88
CA TYR A 13 35.18 19.76 5.74
C TYR A 13 34.99 19.44 4.25
N PRO A 14 35.97 18.79 3.59
CA PRO A 14 36.03 18.69 2.14
C PRO A 14 34.78 18.06 1.52
N ASP A 15 34.24 17.02 2.15
CA ASP A 15 33.05 16.31 1.67
C ASP A 15 31.81 17.24 1.64
N LEU A 16 31.60 18.01 2.71
CA LEU A 16 30.47 18.94 2.82
C LEU A 16 30.66 20.16 1.92
N TYR A 17 31.88 20.69 1.86
CA TYR A 17 32.23 21.80 0.99
C TYR A 17 32.02 21.43 -0.48
N GLN A 18 32.53 20.27 -0.91
CA GLN A 18 32.37 19.78 -2.27
C GLN A 18 30.89 19.56 -2.61
N ALA A 19 30.10 19.00 -1.70
CA ALA A 19 28.66 18.85 -1.90
C ALA A 19 27.90 20.19 -1.97
N ALA A 20 28.37 21.21 -1.26
CA ALA A 20 27.78 22.55 -1.29
C ALA A 20 28.13 23.33 -2.57
N THR A 21 29.35 23.16 -3.11
CA THR A 21 29.82 23.92 -4.28
C THR A 21 29.65 23.21 -5.62
N TYR A 22 29.90 21.90 -5.69
CA TYR A 22 30.05 21.19 -6.96
C TYR A 22 29.21 19.91 -7.08
N GLY A 23 28.85 19.28 -5.95
CA GLY A 23 28.19 17.98 -5.91
C GLY A 23 26.69 18.04 -5.64
N PRO A 24 25.98 16.90 -5.77
CA PRO A 24 24.63 16.77 -5.26
C PRO A 24 24.65 16.73 -3.73
N ALA A 25 23.78 17.52 -3.09
CA ALA A 25 23.58 17.44 -1.65
C ALA A 25 22.69 16.23 -1.30
N THR A 26 23.07 15.50 -0.26
CA THR A 26 22.27 14.40 0.29
C THR A 26 21.73 14.80 1.65
N PHE A 27 20.68 14.11 2.12
CA PHE A 27 20.15 14.38 3.46
C PHE A 27 21.19 14.19 4.58
N ARG A 28 22.16 13.28 4.38
CA ARG A 28 23.29 13.13 5.32
C ARG A 28 24.13 14.39 5.44
N HIS A 29 24.40 15.08 4.32
CA HIS A 29 25.16 16.32 4.34
C HIS A 29 24.42 17.42 5.11
N LEU A 30 23.09 17.49 4.98
CA LEU A 30 22.26 18.42 5.75
C LEU A 30 22.35 18.16 7.25
N VAL A 31 22.16 16.90 7.67
CA VAL A 31 22.28 16.52 9.10
C VAL A 31 23.66 16.85 9.66
N GLN A 32 24.73 16.58 8.90
CA GLN A 32 26.10 16.90 9.32
C GLN A 32 26.34 18.42 9.41
N ALA A 33 25.83 19.21 8.47
CA ALA A 33 25.96 20.66 8.51
C ALA A 33 25.20 21.28 9.70
N HIS A 34 24.02 20.76 10.03
CA HIS A 34 23.27 21.16 11.23
C HIS A 34 24.00 20.77 12.52
N GLN A 35 24.64 19.59 12.57
CA GLN A 35 25.47 19.20 13.70
C GLN A 35 26.70 20.11 13.88
N LEU A 36 27.32 20.52 12.78
CA LEU A 36 28.43 21.48 12.84
C LEU A 36 27.94 22.82 13.36
N ALA A 37 26.79 23.31 12.90
CA ALA A 37 26.20 24.56 13.36
C ALA A 37 25.89 24.56 14.87
N SER A 38 25.45 23.42 15.43
CA SER A 38 25.18 23.24 16.86
C SER A 38 26.42 22.93 17.71
N SER A 39 27.59 22.78 17.09
CA SER A 39 28.85 22.52 17.81
C SER A 39 29.26 23.71 18.70
N THR A 40 29.87 23.40 19.85
CA THR A 40 30.47 24.40 20.74
C THR A 40 31.75 25.01 20.16
N GLU A 41 32.35 24.38 19.14
CA GLU A 41 33.54 24.87 18.47
C GLU A 41 33.19 25.98 17.47
N ALA A 42 33.72 27.19 17.67
CA ALA A 42 33.40 28.35 16.85
C ALA A 42 33.67 28.15 15.35
N ALA A 43 34.78 27.47 15.00
CA ALA A 43 35.11 27.16 13.61
C ALA A 43 34.10 26.21 12.97
N ALA A 44 33.73 25.13 13.67
CA ALA A 44 32.71 24.18 13.23
C ALA A 44 31.33 24.85 13.09
N SER A 45 30.94 25.66 14.07
CA SER A 45 29.65 26.37 14.04
C SER A 45 29.57 27.35 12.86
N THR A 46 30.65 28.11 12.62
CA THR A 46 30.74 29.04 11.49
C THR A 46 30.69 28.29 10.15
N ALA A 47 31.37 27.14 10.04
CA ALA A 47 31.29 26.28 8.86
C ALA A 47 29.87 25.76 8.62
N GLY A 48 29.19 25.29 9.67
CA GLY A 48 27.82 24.79 9.60
C GLY A 48 26.83 25.84 9.09
N PHE A 49 26.86 27.05 9.64
CA PHE A 49 25.98 28.15 9.20
C PHE A 49 26.20 28.55 7.74
N TRP A 50 27.42 28.41 7.22
CA TRP A 50 27.72 28.65 5.81
C TRP A 50 27.24 27.50 4.92
N LEU A 51 27.41 26.25 5.36
CA LEU A 51 27.07 25.05 4.60
C LEU A 51 25.56 24.83 4.46
N ILE A 52 24.76 25.14 5.49
CA ILE A 52 23.32 24.84 5.52
C ILE A 52 22.58 25.45 4.31
N PRO A 53 22.64 26.76 4.02
CA PRO A 53 21.89 27.34 2.91
C PRO A 53 22.24 26.71 1.56
N ALA A 54 23.54 26.50 1.30
CA ALA A 54 24.01 25.95 0.03
C ALA A 54 23.60 24.48 -0.15
N LEU A 55 23.72 23.67 0.91
CA LEU A 55 23.29 22.27 0.88
C LEU A 55 21.77 22.14 0.77
N SER A 56 21.01 23.00 1.46
CA SER A 56 19.55 23.01 1.40
C SER A 56 19.05 23.42 0.02
N GLU A 57 19.68 24.39 -0.62
CA GLU A 57 19.38 24.78 -2.01
C GLU A 57 19.65 23.62 -2.97
N LYS A 58 20.84 23.00 -2.90
CA LYS A 58 21.20 21.85 -3.75
C LYS A 58 20.27 20.65 -3.55
N PHE A 59 19.87 20.39 -2.32
CA PHE A 59 18.92 19.32 -2.02
C PHE A 59 17.52 19.67 -2.54
N ALA A 60 17.08 20.91 -2.35
CA ALA A 60 15.80 21.40 -2.85
C ALA A 60 15.71 21.35 -4.39
N GLU A 61 16.79 21.66 -5.11
CA GLU A 61 16.88 21.53 -6.57
C GLU A 61 16.57 20.11 -7.05
N LEU A 62 17.08 19.10 -6.35
CA LEU A 62 16.90 17.68 -6.70
C LEU A 62 15.49 17.16 -6.39
N HIS A 63 14.87 17.66 -5.32
CA HIS A 63 13.61 17.14 -4.80
C HIS A 63 12.40 18.08 -5.01
N GLY A 64 12.60 19.16 -5.77
CA GLY A 64 11.58 20.18 -6.03
C GLY A 64 11.27 21.10 -4.84
N GLY A 65 12.01 20.98 -3.73
CA GLY A 65 11.88 21.77 -2.52
C GLY A 65 11.84 20.94 -1.24
N ILE A 66 12.09 21.61 -0.12
CA ILE A 66 11.91 21.07 1.23
C ILE A 66 10.57 21.61 1.76
N GLU A 67 9.74 20.74 2.33
CA GLU A 67 8.43 21.12 2.86
C GLU A 67 8.44 21.20 4.38
N LYS A 68 9.02 20.20 5.04
CA LYS A 68 9.20 20.16 6.49
C LYS A 68 10.55 19.55 6.81
N GLU A 69 11.23 20.06 7.82
CA GLU A 69 12.50 19.54 8.29
C GLU A 69 12.62 19.66 9.80
N TYR A 70 13.29 18.68 10.39
CA TYR A 70 13.62 18.63 11.80
C TYR A 70 15.00 18.01 11.96
N TYR A 71 15.86 18.69 12.70
CA TYR A 71 17.21 18.22 13.00
C TYR A 71 17.38 18.13 14.51
N CYS A 72 18.01 17.04 14.94
CA CYS A 72 18.40 16.84 16.32
C CYS A 72 19.50 17.84 16.73
N THR A 73 19.56 18.14 18.02
CA THR A 73 20.51 19.08 18.61
C THR A 73 21.58 18.38 19.45
N ALA A 74 21.21 17.31 20.15
CA ALA A 74 22.08 16.55 21.03
C ALA A 74 22.64 15.29 20.35
N VAL A 75 21.95 14.76 19.33
CA VAL A 75 22.39 13.60 18.55
C VAL A 75 22.55 13.92 17.07
N VAL A 76 23.37 13.11 16.39
CA VAL A 76 23.44 13.11 14.93
C VAL A 76 22.18 12.43 14.38
N GLY A 77 21.16 13.23 14.11
CA GLY A 77 19.90 12.75 13.57
C GLY A 77 19.02 13.85 12.99
N GLY A 78 18.01 13.43 12.23
CA GLY A 78 17.01 14.33 11.68
C GLY A 78 16.03 13.61 10.77
N CYS A 79 14.95 14.29 10.44
CA CYS A 79 14.00 13.88 9.43
C CYS A 79 13.55 15.05 8.56
N LEU A 80 13.22 14.76 7.30
CA LEU A 80 12.82 15.74 6.31
C LEU A 80 11.74 15.17 5.40
N LEU A 81 10.75 16.00 5.10
CA LEU A 81 9.75 15.77 4.07
C LEU A 81 10.02 16.70 2.89
N ALA A 82 10.33 16.11 1.74
CA ALA A 82 10.55 16.85 0.51
C ALA A 82 9.24 17.02 -0.30
N LYS A 83 9.21 18.00 -1.22
CA LYS A 83 8.02 18.30 -2.04
C LYS A 83 7.67 17.19 -3.03
N ASP A 84 8.63 16.32 -3.37
CA ASP A 84 8.40 15.08 -4.12
C ASP A 84 7.69 13.98 -3.29
N ARG A 85 7.32 14.30 -2.03
CA ARG A 85 6.68 13.41 -1.05
C ARG A 85 7.56 12.24 -0.62
N MET A 86 8.88 12.37 -0.76
CA MET A 86 9.82 11.45 -0.16
C MET A 86 10.17 11.90 1.26
N VAL A 87 10.12 10.94 2.18
CA VAL A 87 10.52 11.12 3.58
C VAL A 87 11.95 10.63 3.75
N TYR A 88 12.80 11.48 4.28
CA TYR A 88 14.19 11.18 4.61
C TYR A 88 14.35 11.21 6.12
N SER A 89 15.12 10.26 6.64
CA SER A 89 15.46 10.17 8.05
C SER A 89 16.80 9.48 8.21
N ILE A 90 17.54 9.95 9.22
CA ILE A 90 18.80 9.39 9.69
C ILE A 90 18.75 9.52 11.21
N LEU A 91 18.97 8.43 11.92
CA LEU A 91 19.23 8.42 13.35
C LEU A 91 20.38 7.45 13.61
N ASN A 92 21.48 7.95 14.14
CA ASN A 92 22.65 7.12 14.44
C ASN A 92 23.08 7.30 15.90
N SER A 93 22.12 7.12 16.82
CA SER A 93 22.34 7.28 18.25
C SER A 93 21.55 6.25 19.06
N PRO A 94 22.08 5.77 20.21
CA PRO A 94 21.29 5.02 21.18
C PRO A 94 20.08 5.83 21.67
N PRO A 95 18.98 5.15 22.07
CA PRO A 95 18.84 3.71 22.24
C PRO A 95 18.46 2.97 20.93
N PRO A 96 18.84 1.68 20.78
CA PRO A 96 18.59 0.91 19.55
C PRO A 96 17.10 0.82 19.20
N GLU A 97 16.23 0.85 20.21
CA GLU A 97 14.78 0.81 20.03
C GLU A 97 14.26 2.00 19.22
N LEU A 98 14.85 3.20 19.35
CA LEU A 98 14.45 4.37 18.54
C LEU A 98 14.94 4.26 17.10
N VAL A 99 16.09 3.62 16.88
CA VAL A 99 16.61 3.33 15.54
C VAL A 99 15.69 2.33 14.83
N ASP A 100 15.22 1.29 15.54
CA ASP A 100 14.26 0.32 14.98
C ASP A 100 12.94 1.00 14.56
N GLU A 101 12.44 1.93 15.37
CA GLU A 101 11.23 2.68 15.04
C GLU A 101 11.44 3.69 13.89
N GLU A 102 12.61 4.32 13.78
CA GLU A 102 12.99 5.14 12.63
C GLU A 102 12.96 4.33 11.34
N ILE A 103 13.62 3.17 11.33
CA ILE A 103 13.68 2.27 10.19
C ILE A 103 12.27 1.82 9.81
N ALA A 104 11.47 1.42 10.78
CA ALA A 104 10.12 0.93 10.52
C ALA A 104 9.21 2.03 9.96
N CYS A 105 9.34 3.27 10.44
CA CYS A 105 8.61 4.42 9.88
C CYS A 105 9.08 4.78 8.46
N LYS A 106 10.37 4.63 8.18
CA LYS A 106 10.94 4.84 6.86
C LYS A 106 10.47 3.82 5.84
N VAL A 107 10.37 2.55 6.24
CA VAL A 107 9.83 1.47 5.40
C VAL A 107 8.38 1.76 5.04
N ILE A 108 7.52 2.08 6.00
CA ILE A 108 6.09 2.34 5.73
C ILE A 108 5.89 3.60 4.85
N ALA A 109 6.70 4.65 5.05
CA ALA A 109 6.67 5.84 4.19
C ALA A 109 7.05 5.52 2.74
N LYS A 110 8.06 4.66 2.55
CA LYS A 110 8.49 4.20 1.23
C LYS A 110 7.42 3.33 0.56
N GLU A 111 6.77 2.46 1.32
CA GLU A 111 5.65 1.64 0.85
C GLU A 111 4.46 2.52 0.44
N ALA A 112 4.12 3.55 1.22
CA ALA A 112 3.13 4.56 0.82
C ALA A 112 3.52 5.24 -0.50
N GLY A 113 4.79 5.64 -0.63
CA GLY A 113 5.34 6.24 -1.84
C GLY A 113 5.29 5.37 -3.08
N TYR A 114 5.28 4.04 -2.95
CA TYR A 114 5.07 3.11 -4.07
C TYR A 114 3.60 2.75 -4.29
N GLY A 115 2.86 2.50 -3.22
CA GLY A 115 1.48 2.02 -3.25
C GLY A 115 0.45 3.11 -3.60
N LEU A 116 0.74 4.37 -3.28
CA LEU A 116 -0.14 5.53 -3.49
C LEU A 116 0.37 6.44 -4.62
N ARG A 117 0.87 5.84 -5.71
CA ARG A 117 1.29 6.60 -6.91
C ARG A 117 0.13 6.84 -7.86
N GLY A 118 -0.23 8.11 -8.06
CA GLY A 118 -1.12 8.53 -9.14
C GLY A 118 -1.90 9.81 -8.82
N LYS A 119 -2.39 10.47 -9.87
CA LYS A 119 -3.12 11.76 -9.75
C LYS A 119 -4.35 11.70 -8.82
N HIS A 120 -5.00 10.54 -8.73
CA HIS A 120 -6.22 10.35 -7.93
C HIS A 120 -5.96 10.01 -6.46
N VAL A 121 -4.70 9.74 -6.09
CA VAL A 121 -4.31 9.30 -4.74
C VAL A 121 -3.28 10.23 -4.10
N VAL A 122 -3.01 11.39 -4.73
CA VAL A 122 -2.06 12.39 -4.23
C VAL A 122 -2.40 12.78 -2.80
N GLN A 123 -3.66 13.09 -2.50
CA GLN A 123 -4.09 13.45 -1.14
C GLN A 123 -3.81 12.35 -0.11
N GLN A 124 -3.94 11.08 -0.48
CA GLN A 124 -3.65 9.96 0.43
C GLN A 124 -2.16 9.79 0.65
N LEU A 125 -1.35 10.04 -0.38
CA LEU A 125 0.11 10.05 -0.27
C LEU A 125 0.58 11.22 0.60
N GLU A 126 -0.03 12.39 0.45
CA GLU A 126 0.22 13.57 1.28
C GLU A 126 -0.08 13.26 2.76
N GLU A 127 -1.27 12.72 3.05
CA GLU A 127 -1.65 12.33 4.41
C GLU A 127 -0.71 11.26 5.00
N ALA A 128 -0.35 10.24 4.22
CA ALA A 128 0.54 9.18 4.67
C ALA A 128 1.97 9.68 4.97
N THR A 129 2.51 10.53 4.11
CA THR A 129 3.88 11.07 4.25
C THR A 129 3.96 12.12 5.35
N ASP A 130 2.91 12.90 5.56
CA ASP A 130 2.77 13.81 6.71
C ASP A 130 2.71 13.07 8.04
N HIS A 131 1.94 11.99 8.11
CA HIS A 131 1.90 11.15 9.31
C HIS A 131 3.26 10.48 9.58
N ALA A 132 3.93 9.97 8.54
CA ALA A 132 5.28 9.42 8.69
C ALA A 132 6.29 10.46 9.18
N TYR A 133 6.28 11.66 8.61
CA TYR A 133 7.13 12.76 9.06
C TYR A 133 6.87 13.13 10.54
N SER A 134 5.60 13.24 10.93
CA SER A 134 5.21 13.54 12.32
C SER A 134 5.70 12.45 13.29
N GLY A 135 5.55 11.17 12.90
CA GLY A 135 6.03 10.04 13.68
C GLY A 135 7.55 10.07 13.87
N LEU A 136 8.28 10.31 12.78
CA LEU A 136 9.73 10.45 12.81
C LEU A 136 10.18 11.62 13.69
N THR A 137 9.50 12.76 13.62
CA THR A 137 9.84 13.92 14.47
C THR A 137 9.75 13.55 15.95
N ARG A 138 8.74 12.76 16.38
CA ARG A 138 8.66 12.28 17.77
C ARG A 138 9.81 11.34 18.14
N VAL A 139 10.23 10.47 17.22
CA VAL A 139 11.40 9.60 17.41
C VAL A 139 12.68 10.44 17.59
N MET A 140 12.85 11.47 16.76
CA MET A 140 14.00 12.37 16.82
C MET A 140 14.03 13.19 18.13
N VAL A 141 12.87 13.70 18.58
CA VAL A 141 12.75 14.40 19.88
C VAL A 141 13.09 13.47 21.04
N ALA A 142 12.62 12.22 21.01
CA ALA A 142 12.94 11.25 22.06
C ALA A 142 14.44 10.92 22.08
N ALA A 143 15.09 10.82 20.91
CA ALA A 143 16.53 10.58 20.82
C ALA A 143 17.35 11.76 21.37
N ASP A 144 16.93 13.00 21.09
CA ASP A 144 17.56 14.20 21.63
C ASP A 144 17.46 14.26 23.16
N LEU A 145 16.30 13.90 23.73
CA LEU A 145 16.10 13.85 25.17
C LEU A 145 17.01 12.81 25.84
N VAL A 146 17.16 11.63 25.22
CA VAL A 146 18.06 10.58 25.70
C VAL A 146 19.50 11.09 25.76
N ALA A 147 19.99 11.72 24.70
CA ALA A 147 21.36 12.19 24.65
C ALA A 147 21.63 13.42 25.51
N SER A 148 20.60 14.21 25.80
CA SER A 148 20.69 15.36 26.71
C SER A 148 20.77 14.95 28.19
N ASN A 149 20.76 13.64 28.51
CA ASN A 149 20.72 13.09 29.87
C ASN A 149 19.56 13.68 30.70
N ALA A 150 18.38 13.80 30.09
CA ALA A 150 17.16 14.18 30.78
C ALA A 150 16.79 13.17 31.89
N PRO A 151 15.87 13.52 32.81
CA PRO A 151 15.41 12.58 33.84
C PRO A 151 14.88 11.27 33.24
N GLU A 152 15.20 10.14 33.88
CA GLU A 152 14.86 8.79 33.38
C GLU A 152 13.35 8.62 33.12
N GLU A 153 12.51 9.24 33.94
CA GLU A 153 11.05 9.26 33.78
C GLU A 153 10.60 9.99 32.50
N GLU A 154 11.23 11.13 32.17
CA GLU A 154 10.94 11.89 30.96
C GLU A 154 11.40 11.13 29.71
N ILE A 155 12.58 10.50 29.77
CA ILE A 155 13.10 9.65 28.70
C ILE A 155 12.16 8.47 28.44
N ALA A 156 11.77 7.74 29.49
CA ALA A 156 10.87 6.60 29.36
C ALA A 156 9.52 6.99 28.75
N THR A 157 8.98 8.15 29.17
CA THR A 157 7.72 8.69 28.65
C THR A 157 7.86 9.08 27.17
N ALA A 158 8.95 9.76 26.79
CA ALA A 158 9.20 10.17 25.40
C ALA A 158 9.38 8.97 24.46
N VAL A 159 10.15 7.96 24.89
CA VAL A 159 10.36 6.72 24.11
C VAL A 159 9.04 5.96 23.95
N ALA A 160 8.24 5.83 25.01
CA ALA A 160 6.93 5.18 24.94
C ALA A 160 5.96 5.95 24.02
N ALA A 161 5.96 7.27 24.08
CA ALA A 161 5.15 8.12 23.20
C ALA A 161 5.57 7.98 21.73
N ALA A 162 6.89 7.95 21.44
CA ALA A 162 7.40 7.74 20.10
C ALA A 162 6.97 6.37 19.53
N LYS A 163 7.12 5.29 20.30
CA LYS A 163 6.67 3.95 19.90
C LYS A 163 5.18 3.91 19.59
N ASN A 164 4.35 4.48 20.48
CA ASN A 164 2.91 4.53 20.29
C ASN A 164 2.52 5.34 19.04
N GLU A 165 3.20 6.47 18.79
CA GLU A 165 2.96 7.27 17.58
C GLU A 165 3.30 6.46 16.31
N ILE A 166 4.45 5.76 16.28
CA ILE A 166 4.82 4.95 15.13
C ILE A 166 3.82 3.80 14.89
N LEU A 167 3.29 3.18 15.94
CA LEU A 167 2.22 2.18 15.80
C LEU A 167 0.95 2.78 15.18
N VAL A 168 0.56 3.98 15.60
CA VAL A 168 -0.60 4.69 15.05
C VAL A 168 -0.36 5.08 13.58
N VAL A 169 0.84 5.58 13.25
CA VAL A 169 1.23 5.93 11.89
C VAL A 169 1.19 4.69 10.98
N LYS A 170 1.81 3.57 11.41
CA LYS A 170 1.78 2.29 10.68
C LYS A 170 0.34 1.86 10.37
N ALA A 171 -0.52 1.84 11.40
CA ALA A 171 -1.91 1.44 11.23
C ALA A 171 -2.69 2.36 10.26
N ARG A 172 -2.49 3.68 10.33
CA ARG A 172 -3.16 4.63 9.43
C ARG A 172 -2.71 4.47 7.98
N VAL A 173 -1.39 4.37 7.76
CA VAL A 173 -0.85 4.19 6.40
C VAL A 173 -1.29 2.85 5.81
N GLU A 174 -1.32 1.78 6.62
CA GLU A 174 -1.81 0.47 6.18
C GLU A 174 -3.29 0.54 5.75
N VAL A 175 -4.14 1.26 6.48
CA VAL A 175 -5.55 1.46 6.10
C VAL A 175 -5.67 2.18 4.75
N LEU A 176 -4.83 3.20 4.50
CA LEU A 176 -4.80 3.91 3.21
C LEU A 176 -4.35 2.99 2.06
N LEU A 177 -3.29 2.21 2.28
CA LEU A 177 -2.77 1.23 1.32
C LEU A 177 -3.79 0.13 1.02
N GLN A 178 -4.46 -0.41 2.05
CA GLN A 178 -5.53 -1.39 1.90
C GLN A 178 -6.71 -0.83 1.11
N ARG A 179 -7.12 0.41 1.40
CA ARG A 179 -8.20 1.08 0.65
C ARG A 179 -7.85 1.17 -0.83
N GLN A 180 -6.62 1.58 -1.17
CA GLN A 180 -6.18 1.68 -2.55
C GLN A 180 -6.08 0.30 -3.23
N ALA A 181 -5.50 -0.70 -2.55
CA ALA A 181 -5.39 -2.06 -3.07
C ALA A 181 -6.76 -2.69 -3.37
N ARG A 182 -7.77 -2.44 -2.51
CA ARG A 182 -9.16 -2.87 -2.74
C ARG A 182 -9.78 -2.22 -3.98
N LEU A 183 -9.52 -0.93 -4.20
CA LEU A 183 -10.02 -0.22 -5.39
C LEU A 183 -9.38 -0.77 -6.67
N GLU A 184 -8.08 -1.04 -6.68
CA GLU A 184 -7.40 -1.61 -7.84
C GLU A 184 -7.82 -3.05 -8.15
N TYR A 185 -8.04 -3.85 -7.10
CA TYR A 185 -8.62 -5.18 -7.23
C TYR A 185 -10.03 -5.10 -7.82
N PHE A 186 -10.86 -4.16 -7.35
CA PHE A 186 -12.21 -3.94 -7.86
C PHE A 186 -12.25 -3.50 -9.32
N GLN A 187 -11.36 -2.58 -9.71
CA GLN A 187 -11.16 -2.21 -11.12
C GLN A 187 -10.81 -3.45 -11.95
N GLY A 188 -9.97 -4.34 -11.40
CA GLY A 188 -9.69 -5.65 -11.97
C GLY A 188 -10.95 -6.48 -12.20
N VAL A 189 -11.78 -6.65 -11.16
CA VAL A 189 -13.03 -7.40 -11.26
C VAL A 189 -13.93 -6.83 -12.36
N LEU A 190 -14.12 -5.51 -12.41
CA LEU A 190 -14.92 -4.86 -13.45
C LEU A 190 -14.33 -5.09 -14.86
N ALA A 191 -13.02 -4.99 -15.01
CA ALA A 191 -12.34 -5.26 -16.27
C ALA A 191 -12.48 -6.73 -16.70
N GLY A 192 -12.53 -7.67 -15.75
CA GLY A 192 -12.73 -9.09 -15.97
C GLY A 192 -14.15 -9.48 -16.43
N ILE A 193 -15.16 -8.64 -16.19
CA ILE A 193 -16.55 -8.90 -16.62
C ILE A 193 -16.61 -9.01 -18.14
N VAL A 194 -16.03 -8.06 -18.88
CA VAL A 194 -16.10 -8.01 -20.34
C VAL A 194 -15.58 -9.29 -21.01
N PRO A 195 -14.33 -9.75 -20.79
CA PRO A 195 -13.83 -10.97 -21.40
C PRO A 195 -14.61 -12.20 -20.92
N THR A 196 -15.08 -12.23 -19.68
CA THR A 196 -15.91 -13.33 -19.17
C THR A 196 -17.22 -13.42 -19.95
N PHE A 197 -17.95 -12.31 -20.11
CA PHE A 197 -19.21 -12.30 -20.86
C PHE A 197 -19.01 -12.62 -22.34
N LEU A 198 -17.90 -12.19 -22.96
CA LEU A 198 -17.55 -12.59 -24.32
C LEU A 198 -17.36 -14.10 -24.43
N LEU A 199 -16.67 -14.72 -23.47
CA LEU A 199 -16.52 -16.18 -23.40
C LEU A 199 -17.87 -16.88 -23.20
N VAL A 200 -18.75 -16.34 -22.35
CA VAL A 200 -20.10 -16.88 -22.16
C VAL A 200 -20.93 -16.81 -23.45
N ILE A 201 -20.86 -15.72 -24.19
CA ILE A 201 -21.52 -15.57 -25.49
C ILE A 201 -20.98 -16.60 -26.47
N PHE A 202 -19.66 -16.74 -26.58
CA PHE A 202 -19.02 -17.72 -27.46
C PHE A 202 -19.43 -19.16 -27.09
N LEU A 203 -19.44 -19.49 -25.80
CA LEU A 203 -19.89 -20.79 -25.29
C LEU A 203 -21.36 -21.05 -25.63
N GLY A 204 -22.22 -20.03 -25.50
CA GLY A 204 -23.63 -20.11 -25.88
C GLY A 204 -23.84 -20.36 -27.37
N LEU A 205 -23.08 -19.67 -28.22
CA LEU A 205 -23.10 -19.87 -29.67
C LEU A 205 -22.60 -21.28 -30.04
N ALA A 206 -21.51 -21.75 -29.43
CA ALA A 206 -20.97 -23.09 -29.62
C ALA A 206 -21.97 -24.18 -29.18
N ALA A 207 -22.58 -24.02 -28.01
CA ALA A 207 -23.62 -24.93 -27.52
C ALA A 207 -24.84 -24.96 -28.44
N ASN A 208 -25.22 -23.81 -28.97
CA ASN A 208 -26.28 -23.70 -29.96
C ASN A 208 -25.88 -24.23 -31.34
N ALA A 209 -24.61 -24.32 -31.71
CA ALA A 209 -24.20 -24.85 -33.01
C ALA A 209 -24.03 -26.38 -32.96
N TRP A 210 -23.41 -26.90 -31.91
CA TRP A 210 -22.92 -28.28 -31.86
C TRP A 210 -23.63 -29.18 -30.84
N TRP A 211 -24.30 -28.61 -29.83
CA TRP A 211 -24.83 -29.38 -28.70
C TRP A 211 -26.33 -29.18 -28.43
N ARG A 212 -27.10 -28.69 -29.41
CA ARG A 212 -28.56 -28.47 -29.26
C ARG A 212 -29.35 -29.72 -28.81
N GLY A 213 -28.88 -30.91 -29.17
CA GLY A 213 -29.55 -32.16 -28.81
C GLY A 213 -29.24 -32.67 -27.40
N ALA A 214 -28.17 -32.17 -26.76
CA ALA A 214 -27.71 -32.61 -25.45
C ALA A 214 -27.84 -31.53 -24.36
N LEU A 215 -27.82 -30.25 -24.75
CA LEU A 215 -27.82 -29.11 -23.86
C LEU A 215 -28.96 -28.16 -24.19
N VAL A 216 -29.36 -27.38 -23.19
CA VAL A 216 -30.25 -26.22 -23.34
C VAL A 216 -29.38 -24.96 -23.32
N PRO A 217 -29.03 -24.36 -24.48
CA PRO A 217 -28.02 -23.29 -24.55
C PRO A 217 -28.41 -22.05 -23.76
N SER A 218 -29.70 -21.67 -23.76
CA SER A 218 -30.20 -20.52 -23.00
C SER A 218 -30.04 -20.71 -21.49
N ALA A 219 -30.29 -21.92 -20.98
CA ALA A 219 -30.11 -22.26 -19.57
C ALA A 219 -28.63 -22.28 -19.16
N LEU A 220 -27.76 -22.80 -20.03
CA LEU A 220 -26.30 -22.78 -19.81
C LEU A 220 -25.79 -21.33 -19.74
N VAL A 221 -26.14 -20.50 -20.72
CA VAL A 221 -25.74 -19.09 -20.75
C VAL A 221 -26.26 -18.35 -19.51
N ALA A 222 -27.52 -18.58 -19.14
CA ALA A 222 -28.12 -17.93 -17.97
C ALA A 222 -27.42 -18.35 -16.66
N ALA A 223 -27.14 -19.65 -16.46
CA ALA A 223 -26.42 -20.13 -15.29
C ALA A 223 -25.03 -19.52 -15.18
N VAL A 224 -24.26 -19.54 -16.27
CA VAL A 224 -22.86 -19.09 -16.30
C VAL A 224 -22.76 -17.57 -16.13
N ALA A 225 -23.59 -16.80 -16.86
CA ALA A 225 -23.62 -15.34 -16.75
C ALA A 225 -24.02 -14.88 -15.36
N MET A 226 -25.07 -15.48 -14.79
CA MET A 226 -25.53 -15.13 -13.44
C MET A 226 -24.51 -15.53 -12.37
N SER A 227 -23.74 -16.59 -12.59
CA SER A 227 -22.66 -16.98 -11.69
C SER A 227 -21.50 -15.98 -11.69
N ALA A 228 -21.08 -15.50 -12.85
CA ALA A 228 -20.10 -14.42 -12.96
C ALA A 228 -20.57 -13.12 -12.26
N LEU A 229 -21.86 -12.80 -12.37
CA LEU A 229 -22.47 -11.69 -11.62
C LEU A 229 -22.48 -11.95 -10.11
N GLY A 230 -22.85 -13.16 -9.66
CA GLY A 230 -22.83 -13.54 -8.25
C GLY A 230 -21.43 -13.41 -7.63
N ALA A 231 -20.39 -13.85 -8.33
CA ALA A 231 -19.00 -13.68 -7.91
C ALA A 231 -18.60 -12.20 -7.81
N THR A 232 -19.09 -11.36 -8.73
CA THR A 232 -18.86 -9.89 -8.71
C THR A 232 -19.55 -9.23 -7.52
N ILE A 233 -20.82 -9.56 -7.26
CA ILE A 233 -21.59 -9.03 -6.12
C ILE A 233 -20.95 -9.45 -4.79
N SER A 234 -20.42 -10.68 -4.71
CA SER A 234 -19.66 -11.15 -3.56
C SER A 234 -18.45 -10.26 -3.25
N VAL A 235 -17.71 -9.79 -4.27
CA VAL A 235 -16.62 -8.83 -4.08
C VAL A 235 -17.12 -7.48 -3.57
N ILE A 236 -18.17 -6.93 -4.19
CA ILE A 236 -18.75 -5.63 -3.79
C ILE A 236 -19.18 -5.65 -2.32
N GLN A 237 -19.85 -6.72 -1.91
CA GLN A 237 -20.30 -6.88 -0.53
C GLN A 237 -19.13 -6.90 0.46
N ARG A 238 -18.02 -7.56 0.11
CA ARG A 238 -16.82 -7.61 0.96
C ARG A 238 -16.08 -6.30 1.05
N MET A 239 -16.02 -5.56 -0.06
CA MET A 239 -15.48 -4.20 -0.05
C MET A 239 -16.30 -3.30 0.87
N SER A 240 -17.63 -3.39 0.78
CA SER A 240 -18.55 -2.63 1.65
C SER A 240 -18.39 -3.00 3.13
N LYS A 241 -18.16 -4.27 3.45
CA LYS A 241 -17.90 -4.75 4.83
C LYS A 241 -16.47 -4.51 5.32
N GLY A 242 -15.56 -4.05 4.45
CA GLY A 242 -14.15 -3.85 4.81
C GLY A 242 -13.35 -5.13 5.10
N SER A 243 -13.88 -6.32 4.79
CA SER A 243 -13.25 -7.62 5.06
C SER A 243 -12.35 -8.14 3.92
N LEU A 244 -12.18 -7.34 2.86
CA LEU A 244 -11.29 -7.65 1.75
C LEU A 244 -9.85 -7.24 2.12
N VAL A 245 -9.04 -8.18 2.60
CA VAL A 245 -7.60 -7.95 2.77
C VAL A 245 -6.91 -8.33 1.46
N ILE A 246 -6.21 -7.36 0.87
CA ILE A 246 -5.39 -7.58 -0.33
C ILE A 246 -3.93 -7.37 0.07
N ASP A 247 -3.04 -8.17 -0.50
CA ASP A 247 -1.62 -7.89 -0.39
C ASP A 247 -1.29 -6.58 -1.12
N HIS A 248 -1.04 -5.53 -0.34
CA HIS A 248 -0.75 -4.20 -0.85
C HIS A 248 0.71 -4.06 -1.30
N SER A 249 1.58 -5.03 -0.98
CA SER A 249 2.96 -5.08 -1.46
C SER A 249 3.05 -5.56 -2.92
N ALA A 250 2.05 -6.31 -3.37
CA ALA A 250 1.96 -6.78 -4.76
C ALA A 250 1.77 -5.60 -5.74
N SER A 251 2.38 -5.73 -6.93
CA SER A 251 2.29 -4.67 -7.93
C SER A 251 0.84 -4.46 -8.39
N ARG A 252 0.49 -3.21 -8.74
CA ARG A 252 -0.85 -2.83 -9.21
C ARG A 252 -1.39 -3.76 -10.29
N TRP A 253 -0.54 -4.14 -11.25
CA TRP A 253 -0.90 -5.09 -12.31
C TRP A 253 -1.35 -6.44 -11.75
N HIS A 254 -0.61 -7.02 -10.80
CA HIS A 254 -0.98 -8.29 -10.19
C HIS A 254 -2.30 -8.18 -9.42
N ARG A 255 -2.53 -7.09 -8.68
CA ARG A 255 -3.78 -6.85 -7.94
C ARG A 255 -4.99 -6.77 -8.88
N THR A 256 -4.86 -6.01 -9.97
CA THR A 256 -5.91 -5.87 -10.98
C THR A 256 -6.13 -7.18 -11.74
N LEU A 257 -5.07 -7.89 -12.11
CA LEU A 257 -5.18 -9.17 -12.82
C LEU A 257 -5.87 -10.24 -11.95
N LEU A 258 -5.52 -10.32 -10.67
CA LEU A 258 -6.18 -11.23 -9.71
C LEU A 258 -7.68 -10.93 -9.59
N GLY A 259 -8.05 -9.66 -9.56
CA GLY A 259 -9.45 -9.24 -9.62
C GLY A 259 -10.14 -9.66 -10.91
N ALA A 260 -9.48 -9.50 -12.06
CA ALA A 260 -10.04 -9.80 -13.38
C ALA A 260 -10.37 -11.28 -13.60
N PHE A 261 -9.66 -12.20 -12.93
CA PHE A 261 -10.00 -13.62 -12.99
C PHE A 261 -11.27 -13.98 -12.21
N ARG A 262 -11.74 -13.12 -11.30
CA ARG A 262 -12.84 -13.43 -10.38
C ARG A 262 -14.16 -13.75 -11.09
N PRO A 263 -14.65 -12.95 -12.07
CA PRO A 263 -15.87 -13.29 -12.78
C PRO A 263 -15.73 -14.60 -13.58
N GLY A 264 -14.54 -14.88 -14.11
CA GLY A 264 -14.23 -16.12 -14.83
C GLY A 264 -14.29 -17.36 -13.93
N VAL A 265 -13.77 -17.28 -12.70
CA VAL A 265 -13.94 -18.35 -11.71
C VAL A 265 -15.43 -18.56 -11.42
N GLY A 266 -16.19 -17.47 -11.20
CA GLY A 266 -17.65 -17.55 -11.07
C GLY A 266 -18.31 -18.29 -12.24
N ALA A 267 -17.95 -17.96 -13.47
CA ALA A 267 -18.48 -18.64 -14.67
C ALA A 267 -18.22 -20.18 -14.66
N ILE A 268 -17.07 -20.63 -14.15
CA ILE A 268 -16.76 -22.06 -14.00
C ILE A 268 -17.73 -22.72 -13.00
N PHE A 269 -17.97 -22.10 -11.85
CA PHE A 269 -18.94 -22.59 -10.86
C PHE A 269 -20.37 -22.63 -11.41
N GLY A 270 -20.76 -21.63 -12.21
CA GLY A 270 -22.04 -21.63 -12.93
C GLY A 270 -22.18 -22.78 -13.91
N SER A 271 -21.10 -23.10 -14.63
CA SER A 271 -21.06 -24.24 -15.56
C SER A 271 -21.21 -25.56 -14.80
N LEU A 272 -20.50 -25.73 -13.69
CA LEU A 272 -20.61 -26.91 -12.83
C LEU A 272 -22.03 -27.06 -12.26
N ALA A 273 -22.62 -25.97 -11.76
CA ALA A 273 -23.98 -25.96 -11.26
C ALA A 273 -25.00 -26.35 -12.34
N TYR A 274 -24.82 -25.85 -13.57
CA TYR A 274 -25.63 -26.21 -14.71
C TYR A 274 -25.57 -27.72 -15.00
N PHE A 275 -24.37 -28.30 -15.14
CA PHE A 275 -24.23 -29.73 -15.44
C PHE A 275 -24.76 -30.61 -14.30
N THR A 276 -24.56 -30.20 -13.05
CA THR A 276 -25.06 -30.93 -11.87
C THR A 276 -26.59 -30.98 -11.87
N LEU A 277 -27.24 -29.83 -12.10
CA LEU A 277 -28.69 -29.76 -12.21
C LEU A 277 -29.21 -30.53 -13.42
N LEU A 278 -28.57 -30.39 -14.59
CA LEU A 278 -28.97 -31.11 -15.80
C LEU A 278 -28.90 -32.62 -15.59
N ALA A 279 -27.82 -33.13 -14.99
CA ALA A 279 -27.67 -34.55 -14.66
C ALA A 279 -28.76 -35.03 -13.68
N GLY A 280 -29.06 -34.25 -12.64
CA GLY A 280 -30.12 -34.57 -11.68
C GLY A 280 -31.51 -34.59 -12.32
N ILE A 281 -31.81 -33.63 -13.18
CA ILE A 281 -33.10 -33.54 -13.89
C ILE A 281 -33.28 -34.70 -14.88
N LEU A 282 -32.22 -35.05 -15.61
CA LEU A 282 -32.22 -36.19 -16.53
C LEU A 282 -32.40 -37.53 -15.78
N ALA A 283 -31.75 -37.70 -14.63
CA ALA A 283 -31.94 -38.88 -13.78
C ALA A 283 -33.37 -38.97 -13.21
N GLY A 284 -34.04 -37.83 -12.98
CA GLY A 284 -35.42 -37.74 -12.50
C GLY A 284 -36.50 -37.80 -13.58
N GLY A 285 -36.15 -38.00 -14.86
CA GLY A 285 -37.10 -38.15 -15.96
C GLY A 285 -37.91 -36.90 -16.32
N SER A 286 -37.46 -35.70 -15.90
CA SER A 286 -38.19 -34.44 -16.11
C SER A 286 -37.71 -33.70 -17.38
N ALA A 287 -38.63 -32.99 -18.04
CA ALA A 287 -38.33 -32.23 -19.26
C ALA A 287 -37.61 -30.89 -18.96
N VAL A 288 -36.59 -30.56 -19.77
CA VAL A 288 -35.79 -29.33 -19.69
C VAL A 288 -36.12 -28.42 -20.88
N GLY A 289 -36.01 -27.09 -20.72
CA GLY A 289 -36.13 -26.14 -21.84
C GLY A 289 -37.31 -25.17 -21.75
N THR A 290 -38.07 -25.19 -20.65
CA THR A 290 -39.10 -24.17 -20.37
C THR A 290 -38.47 -22.88 -19.80
N PRO A 291 -39.12 -21.71 -19.94
CA PRO A 291 -38.64 -20.47 -19.30
C PRO A 291 -38.41 -20.60 -17.80
N ALA A 292 -39.25 -21.37 -17.10
CA ALA A 292 -39.09 -21.67 -15.68
C ALA A 292 -37.80 -22.44 -15.39
N SER A 293 -37.42 -23.40 -16.25
CA SER A 293 -36.15 -24.12 -16.11
C SER A 293 -34.94 -23.18 -16.24
N VAL A 294 -34.97 -22.24 -17.19
CA VAL A 294 -33.90 -21.23 -17.37
C VAL A 294 -33.75 -20.36 -16.12
N ALA A 295 -34.85 -19.94 -15.50
CA ALA A 295 -34.81 -19.15 -14.26
C ALA A 295 -34.19 -19.94 -13.10
N VAL A 296 -34.50 -21.23 -12.96
CA VAL A 296 -33.88 -22.11 -11.95
C VAL A 296 -32.36 -22.18 -12.17
N PHE A 297 -31.92 -22.47 -13.39
CA PHE A 297 -30.49 -22.50 -13.73
C PHE A 297 -29.79 -21.16 -13.47
N ALA A 298 -30.45 -20.04 -13.77
CA ALA A 298 -29.95 -18.69 -13.51
C ALA A 298 -29.75 -18.42 -12.01
N VAL A 299 -30.75 -18.73 -11.18
CA VAL A 299 -30.69 -18.54 -9.71
C VAL A 299 -29.65 -19.47 -9.08
N THR A 300 -29.61 -20.73 -9.49
CA THR A 300 -28.60 -21.67 -8.98
C THR A 300 -27.19 -21.28 -9.43
N GLY A 301 -27.03 -20.82 -10.68
CA GLY A 301 -25.76 -20.27 -11.17
C GLY A 301 -25.29 -19.08 -10.35
N PHE A 302 -26.17 -18.11 -10.09
CA PHE A 302 -25.88 -16.98 -9.20
C PHE A 302 -25.43 -17.45 -7.82
N ALA A 303 -26.19 -18.34 -7.20
CA ALA A 303 -25.89 -18.88 -5.88
C ALA A 303 -24.53 -19.60 -5.87
N ALA A 304 -24.20 -20.38 -6.90
CA ALA A 304 -22.92 -21.07 -7.02
C ALA A 304 -21.74 -20.08 -7.12
N GLY A 305 -21.87 -19.03 -7.94
CA GLY A 305 -20.80 -18.04 -8.11
C GLY A 305 -20.63 -17.14 -6.89
N PHE A 306 -21.73 -16.84 -6.20
CA PHE A 306 -21.71 -16.13 -4.92
C PHE A 306 -21.11 -17.00 -3.79
N SER A 307 -21.40 -18.31 -3.81
CA SER A 307 -20.97 -19.29 -2.80
C SER A 307 -19.52 -19.76 -2.94
N GLU A 308 -18.89 -19.55 -4.11
CA GLU A 308 -17.46 -19.83 -4.36
C GLU A 308 -16.57 -19.50 -3.15
N ARG A 309 -16.85 -18.37 -2.48
CA ARG A 309 -16.11 -17.93 -1.30
C ARG A 309 -16.66 -18.38 0.04
N TYR A 310 -17.97 -18.61 0.18
CA TYR A 310 -18.52 -19.21 1.40
C TYR A 310 -17.93 -20.60 1.62
N ALA A 311 -17.75 -21.37 0.54
CA ALA A 311 -17.06 -22.65 0.59
C ALA A 311 -15.60 -22.51 1.04
N THR A 312 -14.83 -21.56 0.48
CA THR A 312 -13.43 -21.34 0.87
C THR A 312 -13.29 -20.83 2.31
N ASP A 313 -14.09 -19.83 2.70
CA ASP A 313 -14.02 -19.24 4.05
C ASP A 313 -14.49 -20.25 5.13
N MET A 314 -15.43 -21.15 4.82
CA MET A 314 -15.81 -22.28 5.70
C MET A 314 -14.71 -23.33 5.81
N LEU A 315 -14.04 -23.68 4.70
CA LEU A 315 -12.91 -24.62 4.71
C LEU A 315 -11.72 -24.08 5.50
N ASP A 316 -11.38 -22.80 5.36
CA ASP A 316 -10.31 -22.15 6.12
C ASP A 316 -10.65 -22.09 7.63
N SER A 317 -11.92 -21.82 7.97
CA SER A 317 -12.39 -21.81 9.35
C SER A 317 -12.38 -23.21 9.97
N ALA A 318 -12.79 -24.23 9.21
CA ALA A 318 -12.73 -25.63 9.62
C ALA A 318 -11.28 -26.11 9.80
N ALA A 319 -10.37 -25.74 8.88
CA ALA A 319 -8.95 -26.05 8.99
C ALA A 319 -8.31 -25.44 10.25
N LYS A 320 -8.68 -24.20 10.62
CA LYS A 320 -8.23 -23.55 11.86
C LYS A 320 -8.79 -24.20 13.13
N LEU A 321 -9.96 -24.83 13.05
CA LEU A 321 -10.58 -25.57 14.17
C LEU A 321 -9.99 -26.97 14.34
N ILE A 322 -9.57 -27.61 13.25
CA ILE A 322 -8.94 -28.95 13.24
C ILE A 322 -7.43 -28.86 13.53
N GLY A 323 -6.80 -27.71 13.28
CA GLY A 323 -5.38 -27.44 13.59
C GLY A 323 -5.08 -27.06 15.05
N LYS A 324 -6.00 -27.31 15.98
CA LYS A 324 -5.79 -27.26 17.44
C LYS A 324 -5.92 -28.66 18.02
#